data_AF-A0A3N4PNA3-F1
#
_entry.id   AF-A0A3N4PNA3-F1
#
_cell.length_a   1.000
_cell.length_b   1.000
_cell.length_c   1.000
_cell.angle_alpha   90.00
_cell.angle_beta   90.00
_cell.angle_gamma   90.00
#
_symmetry.space_group_name_H-M   'P 1'
#
loop_
_entity.id
_entity.type
_entity.pdbx_description
1 polymer ?
#
loop_
_entity_poly.entity_id
_entity_poly.type
_entity_poly.pdbx_seq_one_letter_code
_entity_poly.pdbx_strand_id
1 'polypeptide(L)'
;MQYLGTHLNIEKIRRGLFNPHFDQNVFRYHSTLTACKREIRNAINYDGEQLVAIDLSNSQPTLLTLLLDDEFWTNEAKGGKLNSSDIPYLFITPIFTNHNNFTNSITLCKNAQNNRIKEGDEMWNYYRMVSSGNFYSEFRQLLNDKLGLDFTSNEEVKPILFTVLFTDNRFIGQEEAAPKRIFRDIFPKIYEITASIKRAKAENLPILLQRIESYIMYYRIVARIRQEKPYLPIFTLHDSIVTLKEYEEYVETVMKEEFGKCLGFTPHFKRDYWNEGALKKIA
;
A
#
# COMPACT_ATOMS: atom_id res chain seq x y z
N MET A 1 17.80 -24.41 -2.36
CA MET A 1 16.68 -23.78 -3.09
C MET A 1 16.73 -22.24 -3.03
N GLN A 2 16.75 -21.60 -1.86
CA GLN A 2 16.73 -20.12 -1.76
C GLN A 2 18.00 -19.42 -2.31
N TYR A 3 19.18 -20.05 -2.18
CA TYR A 3 20.45 -19.54 -2.70
C TYR A 3 20.51 -19.56 -4.24
N LEU A 4 19.94 -20.61 -4.86
CA LEU A 4 19.88 -20.76 -6.32
C LEU A 4 18.97 -19.69 -6.94
N GLY A 5 17.82 -19.40 -6.33
CA GLY A 5 16.90 -18.35 -6.80
C GLY A 5 17.53 -16.95 -6.76
N THR A 6 18.27 -16.66 -5.69
CA THR A 6 19.06 -15.41 -5.58
C THR A 6 20.11 -15.29 -6.68
N HIS A 7 20.92 -16.33 -6.89
CA HIS A 7 21.95 -16.33 -7.93
C HIS A 7 21.35 -16.15 -9.34
N LEU A 8 20.23 -16.81 -9.60
CA LEU A 8 19.52 -16.70 -10.86
C LEU A 8 19.00 -15.27 -11.13
N ASN A 9 18.51 -14.57 -10.10
CA ASN A 9 18.08 -13.18 -10.23
C ASN A 9 19.25 -12.23 -10.52
N ILE A 10 20.40 -12.42 -9.87
CA ILE A 10 21.61 -11.65 -10.15
C ILE A 10 22.02 -11.84 -11.61
N GLU A 11 22.07 -13.07 -12.10
CA GLU A 11 22.47 -13.35 -13.48
C GLU A 11 21.48 -12.79 -14.50
N LYS A 12 20.17 -12.84 -14.19
CA LYS A 12 19.14 -12.19 -15.01
C LYS A 12 19.34 -10.68 -15.08
N ILE A 13 19.60 -10.00 -13.96
CA ILE A 13 19.87 -8.55 -13.93
C ILE A 13 21.13 -8.24 -14.74
N ARG A 14 22.22 -8.98 -14.54
CA ARG A 14 23.49 -8.81 -15.27
C ARG A 14 23.32 -8.96 -16.78
N ARG A 15 22.39 -9.82 -17.23
CA ARG A 15 22.07 -10.04 -18.65
C ARG A 15 20.97 -9.11 -19.18
N GLY A 16 20.44 -8.18 -18.38
CA GLY A 16 19.32 -7.31 -18.78
C GLY A 16 17.98 -8.05 -18.96
N LEU A 17 17.83 -9.26 -18.41
CA LEU A 17 16.65 -10.09 -18.53
C LEU A 17 15.63 -9.77 -17.42
N PHE A 18 14.84 -8.72 -17.62
CA PHE A 18 13.88 -8.24 -16.61
C PHE A 18 12.54 -8.99 -16.59
N ASN A 19 12.13 -9.62 -17.69
CA ASN A 19 10.87 -10.38 -17.82
C ASN A 19 9.63 -9.64 -17.25
N PRO A 20 9.36 -8.41 -17.73
CA PRO A 20 8.28 -7.59 -17.20
C PRO A 20 6.91 -8.20 -17.53
N HIS A 21 6.04 -8.32 -16.54
CA HIS A 21 4.65 -8.71 -16.73
C HIS A 21 3.77 -8.19 -15.60
N PHE A 22 2.46 -8.15 -15.84
CA PHE A 22 1.47 -7.88 -14.80
C PHE A 22 0.82 -9.19 -14.36
N ASP A 23 0.62 -9.37 -13.06
CA ASP A 23 -0.21 -10.50 -12.60
C ASP A 23 -1.69 -10.26 -12.89
N GLN A 24 -2.49 -11.33 -12.89
CA GLN A 24 -3.92 -11.27 -13.24
C GLN A 24 -4.83 -11.04 -12.02
N ASN A 25 -4.30 -11.05 -10.80
CA ASN A 25 -5.09 -10.96 -9.58
C ASN A 25 -5.18 -9.53 -9.06
N VAL A 26 -4.03 -8.92 -8.79
CA VAL A 26 -3.91 -7.55 -8.26
C VAL A 26 -3.29 -6.59 -9.27
N PHE A 27 -2.96 -7.08 -10.47
CA PHE A 27 -2.44 -6.29 -11.56
C PHE A 27 -1.16 -5.55 -11.18
N ARG A 28 -0.33 -6.13 -10.30
CA ARG A 28 0.97 -5.56 -9.97
C ARG A 28 1.98 -5.89 -11.06
N TYR A 29 2.86 -4.92 -11.32
CA TYR A 29 4.01 -5.12 -12.18
C TYR A 29 5.03 -6.03 -11.48
N HIS A 30 5.51 -7.03 -12.19
CA HIS A 30 6.57 -7.94 -11.77
C HIS A 30 7.72 -7.90 -12.76
N SER A 31 8.93 -7.94 -12.22
CA SER A 31 10.18 -8.06 -12.98
C SER A 31 11.21 -8.82 -12.15
N THR A 32 12.37 -9.11 -12.74
CA THR A 32 13.51 -9.64 -12.00
C THR A 32 13.90 -8.73 -10.82
N LEU A 33 13.68 -7.42 -10.94
CA LEU A 33 13.98 -6.46 -9.87
C LEU A 33 12.98 -6.57 -8.70
N THR A 34 11.68 -6.76 -8.97
CA THR A 34 10.67 -6.94 -7.90
C THR A 34 10.92 -8.23 -7.12
N ALA A 35 11.37 -9.28 -7.80
CA ALA A 35 11.74 -10.55 -7.17
C ALA A 35 13.12 -10.52 -6.47
N CYS A 36 13.91 -9.46 -6.65
CA CYS A 36 15.23 -9.34 -6.05
C CYS A 36 15.11 -9.07 -4.55
N LYS A 37 15.90 -9.81 -3.74
CA LYS A 37 15.94 -9.62 -2.29
C LYS A 37 16.48 -8.24 -1.94
N ARG A 38 15.93 -7.63 -0.89
CA ARG A 38 16.30 -6.26 -0.47
C ARG A 38 17.80 -6.10 -0.24
N GLU A 39 18.44 -7.09 0.38
CA GLU A 39 19.87 -7.06 0.68
C GLU A 39 20.74 -6.96 -0.57
N ILE A 40 20.27 -7.50 -1.70
CA ILE A 40 21.04 -7.55 -2.95
C ILE A 40 20.84 -6.27 -3.75
N ARG A 41 19.70 -5.58 -3.57
CA ARG A 41 19.39 -4.32 -4.27
C ARG A 41 20.44 -3.25 -4.02
N ASN A 42 21.06 -3.27 -2.84
CA ASN A 42 22.17 -2.39 -2.47
C ASN A 42 23.43 -2.54 -3.35
N ALA A 43 23.57 -3.65 -4.09
CA ALA A 43 24.64 -3.86 -5.05
C ALA A 43 24.25 -3.50 -6.50
N ILE A 44 23.00 -3.07 -6.73
CA ILE A 44 22.50 -2.73 -8.07
C ILE A 44 22.72 -1.23 -8.31
N ASN A 45 23.33 -0.92 -9.46
CA ASN A 45 23.44 0.43 -10.01
C ASN A 45 22.84 0.47 -11.42
N TYR A 46 22.71 1.66 -11.98
CA TYR A 46 22.32 1.86 -13.38
C TYR A 46 23.45 2.59 -14.10
N ASP A 47 24.16 1.90 -14.99
CA ASP A 47 25.33 2.43 -15.72
C ASP A 47 26.40 3.06 -14.80
N GLY A 48 26.62 2.47 -13.62
CA GLY A 48 27.55 2.98 -12.60
C GLY A 48 26.96 4.04 -11.68
N GLU A 49 25.77 4.56 -11.98
CA GLU A 49 25.09 5.59 -11.18
C GLU A 49 24.26 5.01 -10.05
N GLN A 50 24.24 5.75 -8.93
CA GLN A 50 23.53 5.35 -7.73
C GLN A 50 22.00 5.39 -7.91
N LEU A 51 21.34 4.33 -7.47
CA LEU A 51 19.87 4.24 -7.44
C LEU A 51 19.31 4.63 -6.07
N VAL A 52 18.10 5.18 -6.09
CA VAL A 52 17.30 5.47 -4.90
C VAL A 52 15.86 5.02 -5.13
N ALA A 53 15.30 4.34 -4.13
CA ALA A 53 13.90 3.95 -4.08
C ALA A 53 13.11 4.99 -3.28
N ILE A 54 12.00 5.48 -3.83
CA ILE A 54 11.09 6.40 -3.16
C ILE A 54 9.85 5.60 -2.79
N ASP A 55 9.74 5.26 -1.50
CA ASP A 55 8.72 4.38 -0.95
C ASP A 55 7.57 5.18 -0.32
N LEU A 56 6.32 4.79 -0.60
CA LEU A 56 5.16 5.29 0.14
C LEU A 56 5.23 4.81 1.60
N SER A 57 5.23 5.76 2.55
CA SER A 57 5.11 5.42 3.97
C SER A 57 3.71 4.93 4.30
N ASN A 58 3.62 3.92 5.16
CA ASN A 58 2.33 3.40 5.66
C ASN A 58 1.35 3.02 4.54
N SER A 59 1.86 2.48 3.43
CA SER A 59 1.11 2.24 2.19
C SER A 59 -0.28 1.64 2.40
N GLN A 60 -0.41 0.48 3.06
CA GLN A 60 -1.71 -0.18 3.24
C GLN A 60 -2.69 0.67 4.10
N PRO A 61 -2.30 1.22 5.27
CA PRO A 61 -3.12 2.18 6.01
C PRO A 61 -3.55 3.41 5.21
N THR A 62 -2.63 3.94 4.39
CA THR A 62 -2.87 5.09 3.53
C THR A 62 -3.91 4.78 2.47
N LEU A 63 -3.77 3.67 1.75
CA LEU A 63 -4.72 3.30 0.71
C LEU A 63 -6.09 2.91 1.27
N LEU A 64 -6.16 2.43 2.51
CA LEU A 64 -7.43 2.15 3.18
C LEU A 64 -8.32 3.40 3.26
N THR A 65 -7.75 4.61 3.33
CA THR A 65 -8.56 5.84 3.41
C THR A 65 -9.44 6.07 2.19
N LEU A 66 -9.12 5.50 1.02
CA LEU A 66 -10.01 5.56 -0.14
C LEU A 66 -11.25 4.67 0.05
N LEU A 67 -11.07 3.48 0.61
CA LEU A 67 -12.18 2.56 0.86
C LEU A 67 -13.11 3.06 1.99
N LEU A 68 -12.62 3.95 2.84
CA LEU A 68 -13.35 4.58 3.94
C LEU A 68 -14.13 5.84 3.51
N ASP A 69 -13.82 6.38 2.33
CA ASP A 69 -14.42 7.58 1.80
C ASP A 69 -15.63 7.24 0.92
N ASP A 70 -16.76 7.92 1.14
CA ASP A 70 -17.97 7.64 0.37
C ASP A 70 -17.87 8.13 -1.07
N GLU A 71 -17.16 9.23 -1.29
CA GLU A 71 -16.95 9.79 -2.63
C GLU A 71 -16.23 8.80 -3.57
N PHE A 72 -15.34 7.96 -3.03
CA PHE A 72 -14.68 6.90 -3.79
C PHE A 72 -15.70 5.91 -4.40
N TRP A 73 -16.77 5.61 -3.67
CA TRP A 73 -17.77 4.62 -4.07
C TRP A 73 -18.95 5.22 -4.85
N THR A 74 -19.37 6.44 -4.52
CA THR A 74 -20.44 7.14 -5.25
C THR A 74 -20.01 7.63 -6.63
N ASN A 75 -18.70 7.68 -6.87
CA ASN A 75 -18.08 8.29 -8.04
C ASN A 75 -18.40 9.79 -8.17
N GLU A 76 -18.68 10.46 -7.05
CA GLU A 76 -18.96 11.90 -6.99
C GLU A 76 -17.75 12.72 -6.54
N ALA A 77 -16.57 12.10 -6.43
CA ALA A 77 -15.42 12.79 -5.85
C ALA A 77 -15.02 14.02 -6.65
N LYS A 78 -14.70 15.08 -5.90
CA LYS A 78 -14.36 16.39 -6.45
C LYS A 78 -12.85 16.57 -6.53
N GLY A 79 -12.40 17.48 -7.39
CA GLY A 79 -11.00 17.92 -7.42
C GLY A 79 -10.00 16.89 -7.96
N GLY A 80 -10.45 15.88 -8.71
CA GLY A 80 -9.57 14.86 -9.31
C GLY A 80 -9.15 13.73 -8.37
N LYS A 81 -9.85 13.60 -7.23
CA LYS A 81 -9.78 12.44 -6.34
C LYS A 81 -10.15 11.16 -7.10
N LEU A 82 -9.49 10.06 -6.72
CA LEU A 82 -9.66 8.78 -7.37
C LEU A 82 -10.98 8.15 -6.95
N ASN A 83 -11.70 7.57 -7.91
CA ASN A 83 -12.99 6.92 -7.69
C ASN A 83 -12.93 5.45 -8.11
N SER A 84 -13.86 4.65 -7.62
CA SER A 84 -13.93 3.22 -7.93
C SER A 84 -14.08 2.95 -9.43
N SER A 85 -14.78 3.82 -10.17
CA SER A 85 -14.93 3.74 -11.63
C SER A 85 -13.66 4.03 -12.42
N ASP A 86 -12.68 4.73 -11.83
CA ASP A 86 -11.44 5.08 -12.52
C ASP A 86 -10.52 3.87 -12.70
N ILE A 87 -10.73 2.82 -11.90
CA ILE A 87 -9.91 1.61 -11.84
C ILE A 87 -10.67 0.46 -12.54
N PRO A 88 -10.41 0.19 -13.84
CA PRO A 88 -11.25 -0.72 -14.63
C PRO A 88 -11.24 -2.15 -14.10
N TYR A 89 -10.16 -2.54 -13.45
CA TYR A 89 -9.94 -3.89 -12.93
C TYR A 89 -10.25 -4.06 -11.44
N LEU A 90 -10.80 -3.03 -10.78
CA LEU A 90 -11.07 -3.06 -9.35
C LEU A 90 -11.95 -4.27 -8.96
N PHE A 91 -12.89 -4.66 -9.83
CA PHE A 91 -13.89 -5.71 -9.58
C PHE A 91 -13.85 -6.92 -10.54
N ILE A 92 -12.79 -7.12 -11.34
CA ILE A 92 -12.74 -8.17 -12.40
C ILE A 92 -12.84 -9.60 -11.88
N THR A 93 -12.41 -9.86 -10.64
CA THR A 93 -12.73 -11.10 -9.91
C THR A 93 -13.88 -10.76 -8.98
N PRO A 94 -14.92 -11.61 -8.81
CA PRO A 94 -15.99 -11.32 -7.87
C PRO A 94 -15.44 -11.39 -6.45
N ILE A 95 -14.84 -10.29 -6.00
CA ILE A 95 -14.61 -9.95 -4.60
C ILE A 95 -15.96 -10.07 -3.86
N PHE A 96 -17.05 -9.83 -4.59
CA PHE A 96 -18.42 -10.03 -4.16
C PHE A 96 -19.02 -11.28 -4.83
N THR A 97 -18.80 -12.46 -4.26
CA THR A 97 -19.23 -13.75 -4.84
C THR A 97 -20.73 -14.04 -4.77
N ASN A 98 -21.63 -13.08 -4.51
CA ASN A 98 -23.07 -13.35 -4.57
C ASN A 98 -23.88 -12.12 -5.02
N HIS A 99 -24.84 -12.40 -5.89
CA HIS A 99 -25.80 -11.53 -6.59
C HIS A 99 -25.87 -10.05 -6.16
N ASN A 100 -25.62 -9.18 -7.15
CA ASN A 100 -25.63 -7.72 -7.17
C ASN A 100 -24.34 -7.07 -6.61
N ASN A 101 -23.33 -6.89 -7.47
CA ASN A 101 -22.22 -5.94 -7.23
C ASN A 101 -22.73 -4.57 -6.75
N PHE A 102 -23.94 -4.19 -7.21
CA PHE A 102 -24.67 -2.99 -6.81
C PHE A 102 -25.10 -2.98 -5.34
N THR A 103 -25.50 -4.10 -4.72
CA THR A 103 -25.90 -4.09 -3.29
C THR A 103 -24.70 -4.01 -2.37
N ASN A 104 -23.56 -4.62 -2.73
CA ASN A 104 -22.34 -4.51 -1.94
C ASN A 104 -21.68 -3.14 -2.08
N SER A 105 -21.64 -2.55 -3.28
CA SER A 105 -21.23 -1.15 -3.44
C SER A 105 -22.18 -0.21 -2.70
N ILE A 106 -23.50 -0.47 -2.71
CA ILE A 106 -24.46 0.29 -1.89
C ILE A 106 -24.23 0.09 -0.38
N THR A 107 -23.90 -1.10 0.11
CA THR A 107 -23.56 -1.31 1.53
C THR A 107 -22.28 -0.57 1.89
N LEU A 108 -21.26 -0.59 1.03
CA LEU A 108 -20.02 0.14 1.24
C LEU A 108 -20.24 1.66 1.15
N CYS A 109 -20.98 2.14 0.16
CA CYS A 109 -21.45 3.52 0.05
C CYS A 109 -22.23 3.93 1.30
N LYS A 110 -23.22 3.16 1.75
CA LYS A 110 -24.03 3.49 2.93
C LYS A 110 -23.19 3.50 4.21
N ASN A 111 -22.29 2.55 4.36
CA ASN A 111 -21.38 2.51 5.51
C ASN A 111 -20.41 3.69 5.48
N ALA A 112 -19.92 4.10 4.31
CA ALA A 112 -19.05 5.27 4.16
C ALA A 112 -19.82 6.61 4.30
N GLN A 113 -21.04 6.72 3.76
CA GLN A 113 -21.91 7.92 3.82
C GLN A 113 -22.32 8.25 5.26
N ASN A 114 -22.45 7.23 6.11
CA ASN A 114 -22.70 7.40 7.55
C ASN A 114 -21.45 7.88 8.32
N ASN A 115 -20.28 7.96 7.66
CA ASN A 115 -18.97 8.19 8.27
C ASN A 115 -18.30 9.49 7.80
N ARG A 116 -19.07 10.58 7.66
CA ARG A 116 -18.48 11.92 7.48
C ARG A 116 -17.43 12.15 8.57
N ILE A 117 -16.19 12.46 8.14
CA ILE A 117 -15.07 12.75 9.03
C ILE A 117 -15.44 13.96 9.88
N LYS A 118 -15.64 13.75 11.19
CA LYS A 118 -15.85 14.84 12.14
C LYS A 118 -14.62 14.95 13.03
N GLU A 119 -14.12 16.17 13.20
CA GLU A 119 -12.99 16.41 14.08
C GLU A 119 -13.25 15.82 15.48
N GLY A 120 -12.25 15.09 15.99
CA GLY A 120 -12.34 14.40 17.27
C GLY A 120 -12.93 12.99 17.23
N ASP A 121 -13.48 12.52 16.10
CA ASP A 121 -13.97 11.14 15.96
C ASP A 121 -12.87 10.14 15.55
N GLU A 122 -13.22 8.84 15.56
CA GLU A 122 -12.29 7.76 15.20
C GLU A 122 -11.76 7.86 13.76
N MET A 123 -12.58 8.35 12.83
CA MET A 123 -12.22 8.47 11.42
C MET A 123 -11.20 9.58 11.29
N TRP A 124 -11.49 10.76 11.88
CA TRP A 124 -10.56 11.88 11.90
C TRP A 124 -9.22 11.49 12.52
N ASN A 125 -9.24 10.75 13.64
CA ASN A 125 -8.00 10.26 14.27
C ASN A 125 -7.21 9.34 13.32
N TYR A 126 -7.87 8.40 12.65
CA TYR A 126 -7.21 7.52 11.68
C TYR A 126 -6.61 8.31 10.50
N TYR A 127 -7.38 9.23 9.90
CA TYR A 127 -6.89 10.08 8.82
C TYR A 127 -5.71 10.94 9.25
N ARG A 128 -5.74 11.51 10.46
CA ARG A 128 -4.64 12.29 11.02
C ARG A 128 -3.38 11.45 11.25
N MET A 129 -3.52 10.23 11.77
CA MET A 129 -2.40 9.30 11.95
C MET A 129 -1.73 8.92 10.62
N VAL A 130 -2.54 8.71 9.58
CA VAL A 130 -2.06 8.37 8.23
C VAL A 130 -1.38 9.58 7.58
N SER A 131 -2.06 10.72 7.57
CA SER A 131 -1.59 11.94 6.89
C SER A 131 -0.34 12.53 7.54
N SER A 132 -0.14 12.33 8.85
CA SER A 132 1.08 12.74 9.58
C SER A 132 2.30 11.88 9.28
N GLY A 133 2.13 10.72 8.61
CA GLY A 133 3.20 9.75 8.39
C GLY A 133 3.55 8.92 9.63
N ASN A 134 2.91 9.16 10.77
CA ASN A 134 3.23 8.56 12.07
C ASN A 134 2.28 7.42 12.48
N PHE A 135 1.53 6.86 11.52
CA PHE A 135 0.54 5.82 11.77
C PHE A 135 1.06 4.68 12.67
N TYR A 136 2.19 4.04 12.31
CA TYR A 136 2.68 2.90 13.10
C TYR A 136 3.15 3.30 14.51
N SER A 137 3.74 4.49 14.68
CA SER A 137 4.14 4.97 16.01
C SER A 137 2.94 5.29 16.89
N GLU A 138 1.92 5.95 16.33
CA GLU A 138 0.69 6.26 17.08
C GLU A 138 -0.10 4.97 17.37
N PHE A 139 -0.19 4.04 16.41
CA PHE A 139 -0.84 2.75 16.61
C PHE A 139 -0.12 1.88 17.63
N ARG A 140 1.22 1.92 17.67
CA ARG A 140 2.04 1.28 18.70
C ARG A 140 1.70 1.80 20.09
N GLN A 141 1.62 3.13 20.26
CA GLN A 141 1.26 3.75 21.53
C GLN A 141 -0.14 3.29 21.98
N LEU A 142 -1.12 3.31 21.07
CA LEU A 142 -2.48 2.84 21.35
C LEU A 142 -2.53 1.38 21.81
N LEU A 143 -1.73 0.51 21.20
CA LEU A 143 -1.63 -0.89 21.61
C LEU A 143 -0.96 -1.04 22.97
N ASN A 144 0.14 -0.33 23.23
CA ASN A 144 0.82 -0.35 24.53
C ASN A 144 -0.13 0.09 25.65
N ASP A 145 -0.86 1.19 25.44
CA ASP A 145 -1.80 1.73 26.42
C ASP A 145 -2.99 0.78 26.72
N LYS A 146 -3.43 0.02 25.71
CA LYS A 146 -4.60 -0.88 25.83
C LYS A 146 -4.26 -2.30 26.29
N LEU A 147 -3.10 -2.82 25.89
CA LEU A 147 -2.67 -4.19 26.21
C LEU A 147 -1.71 -4.25 27.40
N GLY A 148 -1.13 -3.11 27.82
CA GLY A 148 -0.01 -3.11 28.73
C GLY A 148 1.22 -3.82 28.16
N LEU A 149 1.32 -3.93 26.83
CA LEU A 149 2.49 -4.46 26.14
C LEU A 149 3.53 -3.35 25.96
N ASP A 150 4.79 -3.74 25.85
CA ASP A 150 5.90 -2.82 25.59
C ASP A 150 6.50 -3.10 24.20
N PHE A 151 5.72 -2.79 23.16
CA PHE A 151 6.26 -2.84 21.79
C PHE A 151 7.35 -1.79 21.64
N THR A 152 8.56 -2.20 21.30
CA THR A 152 9.73 -1.31 21.30
C THR A 152 9.94 -0.60 19.95
N SER A 153 9.38 -1.15 18.88
CA SER A 153 9.60 -0.67 17.50
C SER A 153 8.34 -0.71 16.63
N ASN A 154 8.30 0.15 15.60
CA ASN A 154 7.22 0.14 14.61
C ASN A 154 7.21 -1.14 13.75
N GLU A 155 8.35 -1.84 13.64
CA GLU A 155 8.46 -3.09 12.87
C GLU A 155 7.72 -4.25 13.55
N GLU A 156 7.61 -4.26 14.88
CA GLU A 156 6.83 -5.25 15.63
C GLU A 156 5.31 -5.09 15.41
N VAL A 157 4.86 -3.85 15.20
CA VAL A 157 3.43 -3.52 15.09
C VAL A 157 2.89 -3.69 13.67
N LYS A 158 3.76 -3.66 12.66
CA LYS A 158 3.38 -3.89 11.25
C LYS A 158 2.70 -5.25 11.03
N PRO A 159 3.28 -6.40 11.44
CA PRO A 159 2.62 -7.71 11.34
C PRO A 159 1.29 -7.77 12.09
N ILE A 160 1.19 -7.07 13.22
CA ILE A 160 -0.04 -6.99 14.01
C ILE A 160 -1.13 -6.31 13.19
N LEU A 161 -0.84 -5.16 12.59
CA LEU A 161 -1.80 -4.48 11.73
C LEU A 161 -2.24 -5.34 10.54
N PHE A 162 -1.31 -6.06 9.90
CA PHE A 162 -1.68 -7.00 8.83
C PHE A 162 -2.56 -8.14 9.34
N THR A 163 -2.32 -8.62 10.56
CA THR A 163 -3.19 -9.61 11.20
C THR A 163 -4.59 -9.04 11.40
N VAL A 164 -4.70 -7.80 11.89
CA VAL A 164 -5.98 -7.12 12.07
C VAL A 164 -6.73 -6.97 10.74
N LEU A 165 -6.05 -6.40 9.73
CA LEU A 165 -6.67 -6.03 8.47
C LEU A 165 -6.95 -7.24 7.59
N PHE A 166 -6.08 -8.24 7.52
CA PHE A 166 -6.13 -9.27 6.47
C PHE A 166 -6.56 -10.66 6.94
N THR A 167 -6.70 -10.90 8.24
CA THR A 167 -7.31 -12.16 8.70
C THR A 167 -8.82 -12.20 8.50
N ASP A 168 -9.33 -13.43 8.35
CA ASP A 168 -10.75 -13.76 8.27
C ASP A 168 -11.54 -13.19 9.45
N ASN A 169 -12.78 -12.79 9.22
CA ASN A 169 -13.64 -12.23 10.29
C ASN A 169 -13.86 -13.22 11.44
N ARG A 170 -13.91 -14.52 11.16
CA ARG A 170 -14.07 -15.59 12.17
C ARG A 170 -12.88 -15.69 13.13
N PHE A 171 -11.71 -15.18 12.72
CA PHE A 171 -10.51 -15.16 13.57
C PHE A 171 -10.74 -14.37 14.87
N ILE A 172 -11.67 -13.40 14.90
CA ILE A 172 -11.90 -12.55 16.08
C ILE A 172 -12.23 -13.31 17.37
N GLY A 173 -12.71 -14.55 17.27
CA GLY A 173 -13.01 -15.42 18.40
C GLY A 173 -11.80 -16.16 18.99
N GLN A 174 -10.63 -16.13 18.35
CA GLN A 174 -9.43 -16.81 18.83
C GLN A 174 -8.67 -15.96 19.86
N GLU A 175 -7.91 -16.60 20.74
CA GLU A 175 -7.15 -15.92 21.80
C GLU A 175 -6.19 -14.88 21.19
N GLU A 176 -5.47 -15.30 20.15
CA GLU A 176 -4.47 -14.53 19.39
C GLU A 176 -5.05 -13.34 18.64
N ALA A 177 -6.38 -13.24 18.51
CA ALA A 177 -7.05 -12.12 17.88
C ALA A 177 -7.24 -10.90 18.81
N ALA A 178 -6.56 -10.86 19.96
CA ALA A 178 -6.59 -9.73 20.88
C ALA A 178 -6.31 -8.38 20.18
N PRO A 179 -5.30 -8.25 19.31
CA PRO A 179 -5.07 -6.99 18.59
C PRO A 179 -6.22 -6.62 17.64
N LYS A 180 -6.90 -7.60 17.05
CA LYS A 180 -8.06 -7.38 16.17
C LYS A 180 -9.28 -6.89 16.94
N ARG A 181 -9.52 -7.43 18.15
CA ARG A 181 -10.56 -6.94 19.05
C ARG A 181 -10.28 -5.51 19.48
N ILE A 182 -9.03 -5.20 19.83
CA ILE A 182 -8.64 -3.83 20.21
C ILE A 182 -8.77 -2.87 19.05
N PHE A 183 -8.34 -3.24 17.84
CA PHE A 183 -8.55 -2.40 16.68
C PHE A 183 -10.03 -2.13 16.43
N ARG A 184 -10.91 -3.14 16.57
CA ARG A 184 -12.36 -2.94 16.53
C ARG A 184 -12.84 -1.97 17.61
N ASP A 185 -12.29 -2.05 18.81
CA ASP A 185 -12.73 -1.21 19.93
C ASP A 185 -12.22 0.25 19.80
N ILE A 186 -11.06 0.46 19.17
CA ILE A 186 -10.51 1.80 18.88
C ILE A 186 -11.14 2.41 17.63
N PHE A 187 -11.28 1.60 16.58
CA PHE A 187 -11.78 2.01 15.26
C PHE A 187 -13.00 1.17 14.81
N PRO A 188 -14.14 1.19 15.53
CA PRO A 188 -15.29 0.36 15.23
C PRO A 188 -15.88 0.58 13.83
N LYS A 189 -15.97 1.83 13.33
CA LYS A 189 -16.48 2.10 11.98
C LYS A 189 -15.55 1.57 10.89
N ILE A 190 -14.25 1.73 11.08
CA ILE A 190 -13.23 1.22 10.14
C ILE A 190 -13.25 -0.31 10.14
N TYR A 191 -13.38 -0.92 11.33
CA TYR A 191 -13.54 -2.36 11.45
C TYR A 191 -14.80 -2.85 10.75
N GLU A 192 -15.93 -2.16 10.88
CA GLU A 192 -17.19 -2.52 10.20
C GLU A 192 -17.01 -2.55 8.68
N ILE A 193 -16.42 -1.50 8.10
CA ILE A 193 -16.18 -1.41 6.65
C ILE A 193 -15.23 -2.54 6.19
N THR A 194 -14.08 -2.69 6.86
CA THR A 194 -13.09 -3.71 6.49
C THR A 194 -13.64 -5.14 6.67
N ALA A 195 -14.46 -5.38 7.70
CA ALA A 195 -15.14 -6.66 7.90
C ALA A 195 -16.21 -6.91 6.82
N SER A 196 -16.95 -5.88 6.40
CA SER A 196 -17.94 -5.96 5.32
C SER A 196 -17.29 -6.39 4.00
N ILE A 197 -16.14 -5.80 3.64
CA ILE A 197 -15.36 -6.17 2.45
C ILE A 197 -14.91 -7.64 2.52
N LYS A 198 -14.47 -8.08 3.70
CA LYS A 198 -13.97 -9.44 3.94
C LYS A 198 -15.07 -10.48 4.16
N ARG A 199 -16.35 -10.10 4.10
CA ARG A 199 -17.48 -11.00 4.43
C ARG A 199 -17.50 -12.25 3.57
N ALA A 200 -17.23 -12.11 2.27
CA ALA A 200 -17.17 -13.25 1.36
C ALA A 200 -15.86 -14.01 1.52
N LYS A 201 -14.72 -13.30 1.48
CA LYS A 201 -13.38 -13.86 1.55
C LYS A 201 -12.39 -12.88 2.19
N ALA A 202 -11.48 -13.38 3.02
CA ALA A 202 -10.51 -12.55 3.73
C ALA A 202 -9.54 -11.81 2.80
N GLU A 203 -9.19 -12.43 1.67
CA GLU A 203 -8.29 -11.87 0.65
C GLU A 203 -8.87 -10.66 -0.09
N ASN A 204 -10.17 -10.39 0.03
CA ASN A 204 -10.83 -9.30 -0.67
C ASN A 204 -10.23 -7.92 -0.35
N LEU A 205 -10.03 -7.63 0.95
CA LEU A 205 -9.46 -6.35 1.37
C LEU A 205 -8.03 -6.15 0.84
N PRO A 206 -7.07 -7.08 1.04
CA PRO A 206 -5.74 -6.91 0.49
C PRO A 206 -5.75 -6.86 -1.05
N ILE A 207 -6.60 -7.63 -1.74
CA ILE A 207 -6.71 -7.54 -3.21
C ILE A 207 -7.16 -6.14 -3.66
N LEU A 208 -8.17 -5.54 -3.00
CA LEU A 208 -8.62 -4.18 -3.32
C LEU A 208 -7.50 -3.15 -3.12
N LEU A 209 -6.85 -3.17 -1.96
CA LEU A 209 -5.77 -2.23 -1.65
C LEU A 209 -4.62 -2.36 -2.66
N GLN A 210 -4.26 -3.58 -3.04
CA GLN A 210 -3.18 -3.83 -4.00
C GLN A 210 -3.56 -3.43 -5.44
N ARG A 211 -4.84 -3.57 -5.83
CA ARG A 211 -5.33 -3.06 -7.12
C ARG A 211 -5.30 -1.54 -7.18
N ILE A 212 -5.71 -0.87 -6.10
CA ILE A 212 -5.62 0.59 -5.98
C ILE A 212 -4.16 1.04 -6.04
N GLU A 213 -3.28 0.39 -5.27
CA GLU A 213 -1.84 0.64 -5.29
C GLU A 213 -1.30 0.56 -6.72
N SER A 214 -1.55 -0.55 -7.41
CA SER A 214 -1.03 -0.75 -8.76
C SER A 214 -1.55 0.29 -9.75
N TYR A 215 -2.83 0.67 -9.61
CA TYR A 215 -3.42 1.71 -10.44
C TYR A 215 -2.71 3.05 -10.30
N ILE A 216 -2.56 3.52 -9.06
CA ILE A 216 -1.90 4.81 -8.79
C ILE A 216 -0.44 4.75 -9.26
N MET A 217 0.27 3.67 -8.94
CA MET A 217 1.68 3.54 -9.30
C MET A 217 1.91 3.53 -10.81
N TYR A 218 1.15 2.74 -11.56
CA TYR A 218 1.41 2.56 -12.99
C TYR A 218 0.66 3.56 -13.88
N TYR A 219 -0.64 3.72 -13.67
CA TYR A 219 -1.50 4.50 -14.56
C TYR A 219 -1.53 5.99 -14.21
N ARG A 220 -1.04 6.40 -13.03
CA ARG A 220 -0.90 7.81 -12.66
C ARG A 220 0.57 8.24 -12.63
N ILE A 221 1.38 7.61 -11.76
CA ILE A 221 2.76 8.05 -11.51
C ILE A 221 3.67 7.71 -12.69
N VAL A 222 3.78 6.42 -13.07
CA VAL A 222 4.63 6.01 -14.19
C VAL A 222 4.17 6.66 -15.50
N ALA A 223 2.87 6.71 -15.77
CA ALA A 223 2.32 7.37 -16.95
C ALA A 223 2.77 8.84 -17.06
N ARG A 224 2.68 9.59 -15.95
CA ARG A 224 3.11 10.99 -15.91
C ARG A 224 4.62 11.15 -16.08
N ILE A 225 5.43 10.36 -15.38
CA ILE A 225 6.89 10.41 -15.52
C ILE A 225 7.30 10.10 -16.97
N ARG A 226 6.66 9.10 -17.61
CA ARG A 226 6.94 8.75 -19.01
C ARG A 226 6.55 9.85 -19.98
N GLN A 227 5.51 10.62 -19.69
CA GLN A 227 5.11 11.77 -20.50
C GLN A 227 6.09 12.94 -20.37
N GLU A 228 6.50 13.27 -19.15
CA GLU A 228 7.35 14.43 -18.84
C GLU A 228 8.85 14.16 -19.08
N LYS A 229 9.31 12.93 -18.81
CA LYS A 229 10.70 12.47 -18.99
C LYS A 229 10.76 11.05 -19.58
N PRO A 230 10.52 10.89 -20.91
CA PRO A 230 10.39 9.58 -21.55
C PRO A 230 11.57 8.62 -21.34
N TYR A 231 12.78 9.17 -21.28
CA TYR A 231 14.03 8.41 -21.19
C TYR A 231 14.56 8.26 -19.75
N LEU A 232 13.87 8.81 -18.74
CA LEU A 232 14.29 8.65 -17.35
C LEU A 232 14.21 7.17 -16.95
N PRO A 233 15.32 6.55 -16.48
CA PRO A 233 15.28 5.20 -15.95
C PRO A 233 14.45 5.16 -14.67
N ILE A 234 13.29 4.51 -14.75
CA ILE A 234 12.44 4.25 -13.59
C ILE A 234 12.08 2.77 -13.53
N PHE A 235 12.03 2.25 -12.31
CA PHE A 235 11.61 0.88 -12.03
C PHE A 235 10.62 0.88 -10.89
N THR A 236 9.50 0.18 -11.03
CA THR A 236 8.53 0.06 -9.94
C THR A 236 8.90 -1.13 -9.03
N LEU A 237 8.74 -0.94 -7.73
CA LEU A 237 8.84 -1.96 -6.70
C LEU A 237 7.58 -1.89 -5.84
N HIS A 238 6.47 -2.37 -6.40
CA HIS A 238 5.13 -2.23 -5.79
C HIS A 238 4.77 -0.76 -5.54
N ASP A 239 4.75 -0.31 -4.29
CA ASP A 239 4.44 1.04 -3.82
C ASP A 239 5.65 2.00 -3.82
N SER A 240 6.68 1.63 -4.59
CA SER A 240 7.95 2.36 -4.67
C SER A 240 8.38 2.61 -6.12
N ILE A 241 8.98 3.78 -6.37
CA ILE A 241 9.67 4.09 -7.62
C ILE A 241 11.17 4.16 -7.36
N VAL A 242 11.94 3.33 -8.07
CA VAL A 242 13.39 3.38 -8.12
C VAL A 242 13.82 4.21 -9.32
N THR A 243 14.75 5.13 -9.09
CA THR A 243 15.31 6.03 -10.12
C THR A 243 16.77 6.35 -9.80
N LEU A 244 17.42 7.09 -10.69
CA LEU A 244 18.76 7.64 -10.44
C LEU A 244 18.68 8.72 -9.35
N LYS A 245 19.69 8.76 -8.47
CA LYS A 245 19.75 9.71 -7.35
C LYS A 245 19.54 11.17 -7.76
N GLU A 246 20.07 11.60 -8.90
CA GLU A 246 19.93 12.98 -9.39
C GLU A 246 18.47 13.38 -9.68
N TYR A 247 17.57 12.42 -9.90
CA TYR A 247 16.14 12.67 -10.19
C TYR A 247 15.23 12.41 -8.98
N GLU A 248 15.78 12.18 -7.80
CA GLU A 248 15.01 11.78 -6.62
C GLU A 248 13.95 12.82 -6.22
N GLU A 249 14.28 14.11 -6.29
CA GLU A 249 13.36 15.19 -5.95
C GLU A 249 12.21 15.30 -6.95
N TYR A 250 12.52 15.13 -8.25
CA TYR A 250 11.52 15.15 -9.30
C TYR A 250 10.53 13.98 -9.13
N VAL A 251 11.03 12.76 -8.96
CA VAL A 251 10.16 11.58 -8.83
C VAL A 251 9.33 11.66 -7.56
N GLU A 252 9.92 12.07 -6.42
CA GLU A 252 9.16 12.23 -5.18
C GLU A 252 8.09 13.31 -5.31
N THR A 253 8.35 14.40 -6.03
CA THR A 253 7.35 15.44 -6.30
C THR A 253 6.19 14.90 -7.12
N VAL A 254 6.46 14.14 -8.20
CA VAL A 254 5.41 13.49 -9.00
C VAL A 254 4.59 12.52 -8.14
N MET A 255 5.23 11.72 -7.29
CA MET A 255 4.54 10.80 -6.37
C MET A 255 3.66 11.58 -5.39
N LYS A 256 4.17 12.63 -4.73
CA LYS A 256 3.40 13.48 -3.81
C LYS A 256 2.18 14.09 -4.48
N GLU A 257 2.33 14.62 -5.69
CA GLU A 257 1.23 15.25 -6.40
C GLU A 257 0.18 14.24 -6.89
N GLU A 258 0.59 13.10 -7.46
CA GLU A 258 -0.38 12.11 -7.93
C GLU A 258 -1.08 11.39 -6.79
N PHE A 259 -0.38 11.02 -5.72
CA PHE A 259 -1.04 10.52 -4.52
C PHE A 259 -1.91 11.60 -3.86
N GLY A 260 -1.44 12.84 -3.80
CA GLY A 260 -2.20 13.98 -3.29
C GLY A 260 -3.54 14.18 -4.01
N LYS A 261 -3.50 14.16 -5.35
CA LYS A 261 -4.70 14.18 -6.19
C LYS A 261 -5.59 12.98 -5.90
N CYS A 262 -5.06 11.76 -5.98
CA CYS A 262 -5.85 10.54 -5.83
C CYS A 262 -6.50 10.39 -4.46
N LEU A 263 -5.79 10.74 -3.38
CA LEU A 263 -6.23 10.53 -1.99
C LEU A 263 -6.98 11.75 -1.41
N GLY A 264 -6.80 12.94 -1.99
CA GLY A 264 -7.26 14.21 -1.41
C GLY A 264 -6.36 14.76 -0.29
N PHE A 265 -5.24 14.09 0.00
CA PHE A 265 -4.18 14.57 0.89
C PHE A 265 -2.83 14.00 0.46
N THR A 266 -1.74 14.69 0.75
CA THR A 266 -0.38 14.24 0.40
C THR A 266 0.15 13.30 1.47
N PRO A 267 0.42 12.02 1.16
CA PRO A 267 1.02 11.09 2.11
C PRO A 267 2.53 11.33 2.23
N HIS A 268 3.15 10.63 3.17
CA HIS A 268 4.59 10.70 3.41
C HIS A 268 5.37 9.68 2.59
N PHE A 269 6.57 10.05 2.17
CA PHE A 269 7.48 9.19 1.40
C PHE A 269 8.83 9.08 2.11
N LYS A 270 9.54 7.99 1.85
CA LYS A 270 10.89 7.75 2.35
C LYS A 270 11.81 7.41 1.18
N ARG A 271 13.06 7.87 1.25
CA ARG A 271 14.10 7.52 0.29
C ARG A 271 14.96 6.40 0.87
N ASP A 272 15.09 5.31 0.13
CA ASP A 272 16.01 4.20 0.43
C ASP A 272 17.13 4.20 -0.62
N TYR A 273 18.31 4.69 -0.21
CA TYR A 273 19.46 4.83 -1.09
C TYR A 273 20.17 3.49 -1.25
N TRP A 274 20.23 2.97 -2.47
CA TRP A 274 20.93 1.72 -2.74
C TRP A 274 22.42 2.02 -2.78
N ASN A 275 23.15 1.40 -1.85
CA ASN A 275 24.58 1.64 -1.71
C ASN A 275 25.28 0.39 -1.20
N GLU A 276 26.48 0.13 -1.73
CA GLU A 276 27.27 -1.05 -1.37
C GLU A 276 27.65 -1.07 0.12
N GLY A 277 27.77 0.09 0.76
CA GLY A 277 28.07 0.20 2.19
C GLY A 277 26.99 -0.41 3.09
N ALA A 278 25.75 -0.51 2.61
CA ALA A 278 24.63 -1.15 3.29
C ALA A 278 24.55 -2.67 3.06
N LEU A 279 25.47 -3.26 2.28
CA LEU A 279 25.59 -4.70 2.15
C LEU A 279 26.08 -5.29 3.49
N LYS A 280 25.28 -6.19 4.07
CA LYS A 280 25.73 -6.96 5.23
C LYS A 280 26.96 -7.77 4.82
N LYS A 281 28.11 -7.49 5.44
CA LYS A 281 29.28 -8.35 5.32
C LYS A 281 28.90 -9.72 5.87
N ILE A 282 29.12 -10.77 5.08
CA ILE A 282 29.02 -12.14 5.57
C ILE A 282 30.17 -12.28 6.57
N ALA A 283 29.82 -12.46 7.85
CA ALA A 283 30.77 -12.82 8.90
C ALA A 283 31.25 -14.26 8.71
#